data_AF-P29705-F1
#
_entry.id   AF-P29705-F1
#
_cell.length_a   1.000
_cell.length_b   1.000
_cell.length_c   1.000
_cell.angle_alpha   90.00
_cell.angle_beta   90.00
_cell.angle_gamma   90.00
#
_symmetry.space_group_name_H-M   'P 1'
#
loop_
_entity.id
_entity.type
_entity.pdbx_description
1 polymer ?
#
loop_
_entity_poly.entity_id
_entity_poly.type
_entity_poly.pdbx_seq_one_letter_code
_entity_poly.pdbx_strand_id
1 'polypeptide(L)'
;MNQEIKKILKNSLITSLIVLVYGIVVRNPIVYFGMFVGCLISTFCFYMICQEAESAMKSGSPFKMTVTGYMKRYAIYGIYLGILVKFFGFPVFLGGAVGLLNIKFNIFLKVVSTQFEKIKKKLSSLK
;
A
#
# COMPACT_ATOMS: atom_id res chain seq x y z
N MET A 1 -6.15 -16.81 -0.03
CA MET A 1 -5.50 -15.68 -0.74
C MET A 1 -4.82 -16.12 -2.04
N ASN A 2 -5.20 -15.50 -3.17
CA ASN A 2 -4.67 -15.77 -4.51
C ASN A 2 -3.14 -15.46 -4.60
N GLN A 3 -2.40 -16.24 -5.42
CA GLN A 3 -0.96 -16.05 -5.67
C GLN A 3 -0.62 -14.64 -6.16
N GLU A 4 -1.50 -14.03 -6.96
CA GLU A 4 -1.30 -12.67 -7.45
C GLU A 4 -1.29 -11.63 -6.33
N ILE A 5 -2.21 -11.75 -5.37
CA ILE A 5 -2.33 -10.86 -4.22
C ILE A 5 -1.13 -11.05 -3.28
N LYS A 6 -0.70 -12.31 -3.07
CA LYS A 6 0.53 -12.62 -2.34
C LYS A 6 1.75 -11.94 -2.97
N LYS A 7 1.85 -11.94 -4.31
CA LYS A 7 2.95 -11.28 -5.03
C LYS A 7 2.94 -9.75 -4.83
N ILE A 8 1.76 -9.12 -4.85
CA ILE A 8 1.61 -7.68 -4.58
C ILE A 8 2.07 -7.35 -3.15
N LEU A 9 1.60 -8.11 -2.15
CA LEU A 9 2.02 -7.95 -0.76
C LEU A 9 3.54 -8.12 -0.60
N LYS A 10 4.12 -9.16 -1.21
CA LYS A 10 5.57 -9.40 -1.20
C LYS A 10 6.34 -8.22 -1.81
N ASN A 11 5.90 -7.73 -2.97
CA ASN A 11 6.54 -6.58 -3.62
C ASN A 11 6.44 -5.32 -2.75
N SER A 12 5.31 -5.09 -2.09
CA SER A 12 5.15 -3.94 -1.18
C SER A 12 5.98 -4.03 0.10
N LEU A 13 6.24 -5.24 0.61
CA LEU A 13 7.22 -5.44 1.67
C LEU A 13 8.64 -5.16 1.18
N ILE A 14 9.00 -5.62 -0.02
CA ILE A 14 10.31 -5.33 -0.64
C ILE A 14 10.50 -3.82 -0.83
N THR A 15 9.51 -3.10 -1.37
CA THR A 15 9.60 -1.65 -1.51
C THR A 15 9.71 -0.95 -0.15
N SER A 16 8.98 -1.42 0.87
CA SER A 16 9.14 -0.90 2.24
C SER A 16 10.58 -1.06 2.75
N LEU A 17 11.20 -2.21 2.52
CA LEU A 17 12.60 -2.44 2.89
C LEU A 17 13.57 -1.54 2.11
N ILE A 18 13.32 -1.30 0.82
CA ILE A 18 14.12 -0.36 0.02
C ILE A 18 14.03 1.06 0.60
N VAL A 19 12.82 1.50 0.98
CA VAL A 19 12.61 2.80 1.62
C VAL A 19 13.33 2.88 2.96
N LEU A 20 13.33 1.79 3.75
CA LEU A 20 14.09 1.73 5.00
C LEU A 20 15.59 1.89 4.77
N VAL A 21 16.17 1.12 3.85
CA VAL A 21 17.61 1.21 3.51
C VAL A 21 17.96 2.61 3.03
N TYR A 22 17.14 3.19 2.16
CA TYR A 22 17.31 4.58 1.71
C TYR A 22 17.25 5.57 2.90
N GLY A 23 16.29 5.38 3.81
CA GLY A 23 16.22 6.14 5.05
C GLY A 23 17.48 6.04 5.88
N ILE A 24 18.03 4.83 6.04
CA ILE A 24 19.29 4.56 6.76
C ILE A 24 20.45 5.35 6.17
N VAL A 25 20.58 5.36 4.85
CA VAL A 25 21.64 6.05 4.13
C VAL A 25 21.51 7.57 4.28
N VAL A 26 20.30 8.11 4.12
CA VAL A 26 20.06 9.57 4.14
C VAL A 26 19.96 10.12 5.57
N ARG A 27 19.71 9.26 6.56
CA ARG A 27 19.50 9.62 7.98
C ARG A 27 18.43 10.68 8.22
N ASN A 28 17.38 10.70 7.38
CA ASN A 28 16.33 11.72 7.44
C ASN A 28 15.03 11.18 8.06
N PRO A 29 14.51 11.80 9.15
CA PRO A 29 13.29 11.35 9.83
C PRO A 29 12.04 11.33 8.93
N ILE A 30 11.98 12.17 7.88
CA ILE A 30 10.91 12.17 6.87
C ILE A 30 10.84 10.80 6.19
N VAL A 31 11.99 10.19 5.91
CA VAL A 31 12.06 8.89 5.22
C VAL A 31 11.72 7.76 6.17
N TYR A 32 12.23 7.77 7.41
CA TYR A 32 11.93 6.71 8.38
C TYR A 32 10.50 6.78 8.93
N PHE A 33 10.18 7.85 9.66
CA PHE A 33 8.91 7.96 10.38
C PHE A 33 7.75 8.30 9.44
N GLY A 34 8.03 9.09 8.40
CA GLY A 34 7.08 9.30 7.32
C GLY A 34 7.05 8.08 6.40
N MET A 35 7.94 8.04 5.42
CA MET A 35 7.77 7.17 4.27
C MET A 35 7.76 5.66 4.62
N PHE A 36 8.74 5.17 5.38
CA PHE A 36 8.84 3.75 5.70
C PHE A 36 7.67 3.23 6.55
N VAL A 37 7.35 3.91 7.66
CA VAL A 37 6.19 3.52 8.49
C VAL A 37 4.90 3.61 7.69
N GLY A 38 4.74 4.63 6.83
CA GLY A 38 3.61 4.74 5.91
C GLY A 38 3.52 3.55 4.96
N CYS A 39 4.65 3.09 4.41
CA CYS A 39 4.69 1.89 3.56
C CYS A 39 4.23 0.63 4.31
N LEU A 40 4.64 0.46 5.57
CA LEU A 40 4.21 -0.67 6.40
C LEU A 40 2.71 -0.60 6.70
N ILE A 41 2.19 0.56 7.10
CA ILE A 41 0.76 0.76 7.38
C ILE A 41 -0.07 0.51 6.12
N SER A 42 0.36 0.98 4.95
CA SER A 42 -0.28 0.71 3.67
C SER A 42 -0.38 -0.79 3.40
N THR A 43 0.73 -1.52 3.62
CA THR A 43 0.82 -2.96 3.41
C THR A 43 -0.08 -3.73 4.37
N PHE A 44 -0.06 -3.35 5.65
CA PHE A 44 -0.91 -3.93 6.69
C PHE A 44 -2.41 -3.71 6.40
N CYS A 45 -2.80 -2.47 6.08
CA CYS A 45 -4.18 -2.16 5.73
C CYS A 45 -4.65 -2.90 4.45
N PHE A 46 -3.77 -3.12 3.47
CA PHE A 46 -4.11 -3.96 2.33
C PHE A 46 -4.29 -5.44 2.70
N TYR A 47 -3.47 -5.96 3.61
CA TYR A 47 -3.65 -7.29 4.15
C TYR A 47 -5.00 -7.42 4.89
N MET A 48 -5.41 -6.40 5.65
CA MET A 48 -6.75 -6.34 6.25
C MET A 48 -7.87 -6.38 5.20
N ILE A 49 -7.74 -5.64 4.09
CA ILE A 49 -8.71 -5.73 2.96
C ILE A 49 -8.81 -7.17 2.45
N CYS A 50 -7.69 -7.86 2.32
CA CYS A 50 -7.68 -9.24 1.83
C CYS A 50 -8.42 -10.19 2.78
N GLN A 51 -8.17 -10.09 4.09
CA GLN A 51 -8.88 -10.88 5.09
C GLN A 51 -10.37 -10.55 5.15
N GLU A 52 -10.71 -9.27 5.05
CA GLU A 52 -12.10 -8.81 5.04
C GLU A 52 -12.85 -9.33 3.81
N ALA A 53 -12.22 -9.35 2.64
CA ALA A 53 -12.81 -9.92 1.43
C ALA A 53 -13.11 -11.42 1.62
N GLU A 54 -12.17 -12.18 2.16
CA GLU A 54 -12.37 -13.61 2.44
C GLU A 54 -13.48 -13.86 3.49
N SER A 55 -13.60 -12.98 4.48
CA SER A 55 -14.61 -13.09 5.52
C SER A 55 -16.00 -12.63 5.06
N ALA A 56 -16.07 -11.59 4.23
CA ALA A 56 -17.30 -11.08 3.65
C ALA A 56 -18.00 -12.14 2.81
N MET A 57 -17.24 -12.94 2.04
CA MET A 57 -17.77 -14.06 1.25
C MET A 57 -18.44 -15.15 2.10
N LYS A 58 -18.10 -15.27 3.38
CA LYS A 58 -18.66 -16.27 4.30
C LYS A 58 -19.72 -15.69 5.24
N SER A 59 -19.87 -14.37 5.26
CA SER A 59 -20.76 -13.67 6.19
C SER A 59 -22.18 -13.53 5.62
N GLY A 60 -23.19 -13.55 6.49
CA GLY A 60 -24.57 -13.18 6.10
C GLY A 60 -24.78 -11.67 5.90
N SER A 61 -23.77 -10.83 6.17
CA SER A 61 -23.87 -9.35 6.05
C SER A 61 -22.60 -8.72 5.46
N PRO A 62 -22.23 -9.06 4.21
CA PRO A 62 -20.98 -8.64 3.58
C PRO A 62 -20.81 -7.12 3.51
N PHE A 63 -21.91 -6.38 3.31
CA PHE A 63 -21.91 -4.91 3.27
C PHE A 63 -21.45 -4.32 4.60
N LYS A 64 -22.07 -4.73 5.72
CA LYS A 64 -21.74 -4.23 7.07
C LYS A 64 -20.28 -4.52 7.41
N MET A 65 -19.79 -5.72 7.06
CA MET A 65 -18.41 -6.11 7.28
C MET A 65 -17.43 -5.22 6.50
N THR A 66 -17.70 -5.00 5.21
CA THR A 66 -16.85 -4.19 4.34
C THR A 66 -16.80 -2.72 4.77
N VAL A 67 -17.95 -2.13 5.12
CA VAL A 67 -18.04 -0.76 5.63
C VAL A 67 -17.29 -0.62 6.95
N THR A 68 -17.48 -1.56 7.88
CA THR A 68 -16.77 -1.55 9.17
C THR A 68 -15.26 -1.62 8.98
N GLY A 69 -14.79 -2.51 8.09
CA GLY A 69 -13.38 -2.63 7.74
C GLY A 69 -12.80 -1.38 7.09
N TYR A 70 -13.56 -0.77 6.18
CA TYR A 70 -13.21 0.51 5.57
C TYR A 70 -13.02 1.60 6.63
N MET A 71 -13.96 1.76 7.55
CA MET A 71 -13.87 2.73 8.65
C MET A 71 -12.62 2.49 9.52
N LYS A 72 -12.33 1.24 9.88
CA LYS A 72 -11.14 0.88 10.66
C LYS A 72 -9.85 1.32 9.97
N ARG A 73 -9.72 1.08 8.66
CA ARG A 73 -8.52 1.48 7.91
C ARG A 73 -8.35 2.99 7.83
N TYR A 74 -9.43 3.73 7.57
CA TYR A 74 -9.37 5.19 7.53
C TYR A 74 -9.06 5.79 8.91
N ALA A 75 -9.56 5.17 9.98
CA ALA A 75 -9.14 5.52 11.33
C ALA A 75 -7.63 5.28 11.55
N ILE A 76 -7.09 4.13 11.12
CA ILE A 76 -5.65 3.85 11.19
C ILE A 76 -4.84 4.90 10.42
N TYR A 77 -5.22 5.22 9.19
CA TYR A 77 -4.55 6.25 8.39
C TYR A 77 -4.64 7.63 9.05
N GLY A 78 -5.82 8.01 9.55
CA GLY A 78 -6.04 9.28 10.22
C GLY A 78 -5.23 9.43 11.50
N ILE A 79 -5.20 8.39 12.36
CA ILE A 79 -4.39 8.37 13.58
C ILE A 79 -2.91 8.50 13.24
N TYR A 80 -2.42 7.71 12.29
CA TYR A 80 -1.03 7.75 11.86
C TYR A 80 -0.63 9.14 11.35
N LEU A 81 -1.38 9.68 10.40
CA LEU A 81 -1.10 11.00 9.85
C LEU A 81 -1.24 12.11 10.90
N GLY A 82 -2.22 12.02 11.79
CA GLY A 82 -2.40 12.94 12.92
C GLY A 82 -1.21 12.95 13.88
N ILE A 83 -0.65 11.77 14.20
CA ILE A 83 0.57 11.63 14.99
C ILE A 83 1.74 12.32 14.29
N LEU A 84 1.91 12.11 12.98
CA LEU A 84 3.00 12.74 12.23
C LEU A 84 2.92 14.27 12.25
N VAL A 85 1.73 14.84 11.99
CA VAL A 85 1.54 16.30 12.05
C VAL A 85 1.85 16.83 13.44
N LYS A 86 1.35 16.17 14.49
CA LYS A 86 1.47 16.64 15.87
C LYS A 86 2.91 16.60 16.40
N PHE A 87 3.67 15.55 16.09
CA PHE A 87 4.99 15.31 16.72
C PHE A 87 6.19 15.57 15.81
N PHE A 88 6.03 15.46 14.49
CA PHE A 88 7.15 15.51 13.54
C PHE A 88 7.03 16.64 12.51
N GLY A 89 5.88 17.30 12.46
CA GLY A 89 5.60 18.42 11.57
C GLY A 89 5.22 18.02 10.14
N PHE A 90 4.90 19.04 9.35
CA PHE A 90 4.31 18.88 8.02
C PHE A 90 5.19 18.11 7.00
N PRO A 91 6.53 18.27 6.96
CA PRO A 91 7.36 17.52 6.01
C PRO A 91 7.30 16.00 6.22
N VAL A 92 7.30 15.56 7.48
CA VAL A 92 7.21 14.12 7.81
C VAL A 92 5.81 13.60 7.52
N PHE A 93 4.77 14.39 7.77
CA PHE A 93 3.40 14.08 7.34
C PHE A 93 3.31 13.84 5.82
N LEU A 94 3.91 14.69 4.99
CA LEU A 94 3.95 14.48 3.54
C LEU A 94 4.69 13.19 3.17
N GLY A 95 5.83 12.92 3.80
CA GLY A 95 6.54 11.65 3.65
C GLY A 95 5.66 10.45 4.01
N GLY A 96 4.90 10.54 5.10
CA GLY A 96 3.94 9.52 5.52
C GLY A 96 2.81 9.32 4.52
N ALA A 97 2.23 10.41 4.00
CA ALA A 97 1.21 10.37 2.97
C ALA A 97 1.72 9.68 1.68
N VAL A 98 2.95 9.97 1.26
CA VAL A 98 3.61 9.29 0.14
C VAL A 98 3.83 7.81 0.45
N GLY A 99 4.30 7.48 1.65
CA GLY A 99 4.47 6.10 2.11
C GLY A 99 3.17 5.29 2.05
N LEU A 100 2.03 5.90 2.42
CA LEU A 100 0.71 5.27 2.37
C LEU A 100 0.28 4.86 0.95
N LEU A 101 0.87 5.44 -0.10
CA LEU A 101 0.59 5.09 -1.50
C LEU A 101 1.32 3.83 -1.97
N ASN A 102 2.21 3.23 -1.16
CA ASN A 102 3.06 2.10 -1.54
C ASN A 102 2.32 0.94 -2.24
N ILE A 103 1.24 0.44 -1.63
CA ILE A 103 0.45 -0.66 -2.22
C ILE A 103 -0.23 -0.22 -3.52
N LYS A 104 -0.84 0.98 -3.53
CA LYS A 104 -1.53 1.51 -4.71
C LYS A 104 -0.57 1.64 -5.89
N PHE A 105 0.65 2.09 -5.62
CA PHE A 105 1.72 2.18 -6.61
C PHE A 105 2.14 0.81 -7.14
N ASN A 106 2.31 -0.19 -6.27
CA ASN A 106 2.62 -1.56 -6.68
C ASN A 106 1.50 -2.19 -7.54
N ILE A 107 0.23 -1.95 -7.18
CA ILE A 107 -0.92 -2.38 -7.99
C ILE A 107 -0.90 -1.68 -9.35
N PHE A 108 -0.70 -0.37 -9.36
CA PHE A 108 -0.64 0.43 -10.59
C PHE A 108 0.48 -0.05 -11.53
N LEU A 109 1.69 -0.27 -11.02
CA LEU A 109 2.80 -0.80 -11.82
C LEU A 109 2.46 -2.15 -12.47
N LYS A 110 1.76 -3.04 -11.75
CA LYS A 110 1.34 -4.33 -12.32
C LYS A 110 0.29 -4.16 -13.43
N VAL A 111 -0.67 -3.25 -13.26
CA VAL A 111 -1.67 -2.95 -14.29
C VAL A 111 -0.97 -2.39 -15.53
N VAL A 112 -0.07 -1.43 -15.34
CA VAL A 112 0.72 -0.81 -16.40
C VAL A 112 1.58 -1.84 -17.13
N SER A 113 2.32 -2.69 -16.42
CA SER A 113 3.15 -3.73 -17.04
C SER A 113 2.32 -4.70 -17.88
N THR A 114 1.14 -5.09 -17.39
CA THR A 114 0.20 -5.95 -18.12
C THR A 114 -0.29 -5.29 -19.41
N GLN A 115 -0.56 -3.98 -19.39
CA GLN A 115 -0.95 -3.23 -20.59
C GLN A 115 0.20 -3.13 -21.60
N PHE A 116 1.42 -2.87 -21.12
CA PHE A 116 2.62 -2.86 -21.98
C PHE A 116 2.85 -4.21 -22.66
N GLU A 117 2.69 -5.32 -21.96
CA GLU A 117 2.81 -6.67 -22.55
C GLU A 117 1.75 -6.93 -23.62
N LYS A 118 0.51 -6.47 -23.43
CA LYS A 118 -0.55 -6.58 -24.44
C LYS A 118 -0.22 -5.79 -25.70
N ILE A 119 0.26 -4.55 -25.54
CA ILE A 119 0.67 -3.70 -26.66
C ILE A 119 1.85 -4.35 -27.41
N LYS A 120 2.85 -4.85 -26.68
CA LYS A 120 4.02 -5.53 -27.26
C LYS A 120 3.61 -6.77 -28.08
N LYS A 121 2.68 -7.58 -27.57
CA LYS A 121 2.16 -8.75 -28.30
C LYS A 121 1.42 -8.35 -29.58
N LYS A 122 0.58 -7.32 -29.53
CA LYS A 122 -0.13 -6.80 -30.73
C LYS A 122 0.84 -6.23 -31.78
N LEU A 123 1.90 -5.56 -31.34
CA LEU A 123 2.93 -5.06 -32.25
C LEU A 123 3.74 -6.20 -32.89
N SER A 124 4.01 -7.27 -32.12
CA SER A 124 4.72 -8.45 -32.61
C SER A 124 3.90 -9.32 -33.55
N SER A 125 2.57 -9.28 -33.50
CA SER A 125 1.70 -10.00 -34.45
C SER A 125 1.44 -9.24 -35.75
N LEU A 126 1.84 -7.97 -35.82
CA LEU A 126 1.77 -7.13 -37.02
C LEU A 126 3.06 -7.19 -37.85
N LYS A 127 4.14 -7.74 -37.29
CA LYS A 127 5.38 -8.06 -38.01
C LYS A 127 5.35 -9.51 -38.45
#